data_AF-A0A950VG26-F1
#
_entry.id   AF-A0A950VG26-F1
#
_cell.length_a   1.000
_cell.length_b   1.000
_cell.length_c   1.000
_cell.angle_alpha   90.00
_cell.angle_beta   90.00
_cell.angle_gamma   90.00
#
_symmetry.space_group_name_H-M   'P 1'
#
loop_
_entity.id
_entity.type
_entity.pdbx_description
1 polymer ?
#
loop_
_entity_poly.entity_id
_entity_poly.type
_entity_poly.pdbx_seq_one_letter_code
_entity_poly.pdbx_strand_id
1 'polypeptide(L)'
;MEISSLPGTAGAPCSRRQMLQLTGALALGLTDPELLPSSACLAAYVDQPGPLPALNRFPRMVQEYFVGQVRQAEQQGNALRAALRTKAEAEAYVRLVRDKIRRCFGPEPERTPLRARTTGVVERDAYRIEKILFESRPDFLVSANLY
;
A
#
# COMPACT_ATOMS: atom_id res chain seq x y z
N MET A 1 -34.40 11.21 -49.00
CA MET A 1 -35.81 11.19 -49.45
C MET A 1 -36.59 10.55 -48.32
N GLU A 2 -37.34 11.38 -47.61
CA GLU A 2 -37.92 11.11 -46.29
C GLU A 2 -38.98 9.99 -46.37
N ILE A 3 -38.89 9.02 -45.46
CA ILE A 3 -39.98 8.11 -45.15
C ILE A 3 -40.35 8.33 -43.68
N SER A 4 -41.45 9.06 -43.51
CA SER A 4 -42.47 8.97 -42.45
C SER A 4 -42.17 8.04 -41.26
N SER A 5 -42.15 8.61 -40.06
CA SER A 5 -42.54 7.90 -38.83
C SER A 5 -43.50 8.77 -38.00
N LEU A 6 -44.78 8.42 -38.07
CA LEU A 6 -45.85 8.87 -37.19
C LEU A 6 -45.61 8.42 -35.72
N PRO A 7 -46.32 9.00 -34.73
CA PRO A 7 -45.79 9.24 -33.39
C PRO A 7 -45.91 8.01 -32.48
N GLY A 8 -44.77 7.59 -31.91
CA GLY A 8 -44.72 6.60 -30.82
C GLY A 8 -44.90 7.30 -29.48
N THR A 9 -46.11 7.18 -28.92
CA THR A 9 -46.55 7.70 -27.62
C THR A 9 -45.54 7.54 -26.48
N ALA A 10 -45.03 8.66 -25.97
CA ALA A 10 -44.27 8.71 -24.73
C ALA A 10 -45.19 8.40 -23.54
N GLY A 11 -45.05 7.20 -22.96
CA GLY A 11 -45.72 6.83 -21.71
C GLY A 11 -45.12 7.57 -20.52
N ALA A 12 -45.96 8.18 -19.69
CA ALA A 12 -45.56 8.98 -18.52
C ALA A 12 -44.73 8.17 -17.48
N PRO A 13 -43.80 8.82 -16.75
CA PRO A 13 -43.02 8.14 -15.71
C PRO A 13 -43.89 7.70 -14.52
N CYS A 14 -43.66 6.47 -14.07
CA CYS A 14 -44.39 5.78 -12.99
C CYS A 14 -44.33 6.57 -11.67
N SER A 15 -45.48 6.93 -11.08
CA SER A 15 -45.54 7.64 -9.80
C SER A 15 -45.40 6.68 -8.60
N ARG A 16 -44.75 7.10 -7.51
CA ARG A 16 -44.62 6.31 -6.26
C ARG A 16 -45.96 5.80 -5.73
N ARG A 17 -47.05 6.56 -5.94
CA ARG A 17 -48.40 6.19 -5.55
C ARG A 17 -48.91 4.96 -6.34
N GLN A 18 -48.64 4.90 -7.64
CA GLN A 18 -49.03 3.76 -8.48
C GLN A 18 -48.28 2.49 -8.09
N MET A 19 -47.02 2.62 -7.68
CA MET A 19 -46.22 1.47 -7.24
C MET A 19 -46.74 0.86 -5.92
N LEU A 20 -47.22 1.69 -4.99
CA LEU A 20 -47.86 1.21 -3.75
C LEU A 20 -49.24 0.61 -4.00
N GLN A 21 -50.01 1.15 -4.95
CA GLN A 21 -51.31 0.59 -5.32
C GLN A 21 -51.15 -0.78 -5.99
N LEU A 22 -50.15 -0.95 -6.86
CA LEU A 22 -49.84 -2.22 -7.49
C LEU A 22 -49.44 -3.30 -6.48
N THR A 23 -48.51 -3.00 -5.57
CA THR A 23 -48.09 -3.97 -4.54
C THR A 23 -49.24 -4.32 -3.60
N GLY A 24 -50.10 -3.37 -3.26
CA GLY A 24 -51.31 -3.62 -2.47
C GLY A 24 -52.37 -4.47 -3.19
N ALA A 25 -52.63 -4.22 -4.47
CA ALA A 25 -53.65 -4.94 -5.25
C ALA A 25 -53.27 -6.40 -5.51
N LEU A 26 -52.00 -6.67 -5.86
CA LEU A 26 -51.47 -8.03 -6.03
C LEU A 26 -51.57 -8.86 -4.73
N ALA A 27 -51.33 -8.24 -3.58
CA ALA A 27 -51.43 -8.93 -2.29
C ALA A 27 -52.88 -9.30 -1.90
N LEU A 28 -53.88 -8.61 -2.46
CA LEU A 28 -55.31 -8.83 -2.18
C LEU A 28 -56.03 -9.64 -3.27
N GLY A 29 -55.32 -10.07 -4.33
CA GLY A 29 -55.88 -10.92 -5.39
C GLY A 29 -56.87 -10.23 -6.33
N LEU A 30 -56.94 -8.90 -6.32
CA LEU A 30 -57.77 -8.13 -7.24
C LEU A 30 -57.03 -7.96 -8.57
N THR A 31 -57.63 -8.45 -9.66
CA THR A 31 -57.05 -8.41 -11.02
C THR A 31 -57.72 -7.32 -11.87
N ASP A 32 -57.70 -6.09 -11.39
CA ASP A 32 -58.18 -4.96 -12.18
C ASP A 32 -57.14 -4.60 -13.26
N PRO A 33 -57.53 -4.59 -14.56
CA PRO A 33 -56.61 -4.36 -15.68
C PRO A 33 -56.03 -2.93 -15.74
N GLU A 34 -56.62 -1.96 -15.03
CA GLU A 34 -56.08 -0.59 -14.93
C GLU A 34 -54.89 -0.46 -13.96
N LEU A 35 -54.65 -1.47 -13.11
CA LEU A 35 -53.56 -1.45 -12.14
C LEU A 35 -52.31 -2.17 -12.64
N LEU A 36 -52.35 -2.81 -13.81
CA LEU A 36 -51.17 -3.44 -14.40
C LEU A 36 -50.10 -2.37 -14.70
N PRO A 37 -48.85 -2.56 -14.23
CA PRO A 37 -47.80 -1.59 -14.49
C PRO A 37 -47.57 -1.48 -16.00
N SER A 38 -47.42 -0.25 -16.50
CA SER A 38 -46.90 -0.08 -17.86
C SER A 38 -45.51 -0.73 -17.93
N SER A 39 -45.15 -1.24 -19.11
CA SER A 39 -43.83 -1.85 -19.35
C SER A 39 -42.65 -0.95 -18.95
N ALA A 40 -42.88 0.37 -18.89
CA ALA A 40 -41.93 1.35 -18.40
C ALA A 40 -41.60 1.21 -16.90
N CYS A 41 -42.56 0.83 -16.03
CA CYS A 41 -42.28 0.65 -14.59
C CYS A 41 -41.37 -0.58 -14.34
N LEU A 42 -41.50 -1.63 -15.15
CA LEU A 42 -40.63 -2.80 -15.10
C LEU A 42 -39.20 -2.48 -15.55
N ALA A 43 -39.04 -1.65 -16.59
CA ALA A 43 -37.74 -1.24 -17.09
C ALA A 43 -36.93 -0.41 -16.07
N ALA A 44 -37.59 0.43 -15.27
CA ALA A 44 -36.91 1.25 -14.25
C ALA A 44 -36.36 0.45 -13.06
N TYR A 45 -36.90 -0.75 -12.78
CA TYR A 45 -36.38 -1.62 -11.71
C TYR A 45 -35.11 -2.40 -12.13
N VAL A 46 -34.89 -2.58 -13.43
CA VAL A 46 -33.76 -3.34 -13.98
C VAL A 46 -32.55 -2.46 -14.26
N ASP A 47 -32.49 -1.25 -13.70
CA ASP A 47 -31.31 -0.40 -13.79
C ASP A 47 -30.19 -0.98 -12.90
N GLN A 48 -29.38 -1.85 -13.50
CA GLN A 48 -28.16 -2.38 -12.88
C GLN A 48 -27.17 -1.23 -12.70
N PRO A 49 -26.66 -0.97 -11.48
CA PRO A 49 -25.66 0.08 -11.32
C PRO A 49 -24.42 -0.29 -12.14
N GLY A 50 -23.97 0.66 -12.97
CA GLY A 50 -22.76 0.50 -13.78
C GLY A 50 -21.51 0.20 -12.95
N PRO A 51 -20.38 -0.15 -13.59
CA PRO A 51 -19.14 -0.51 -12.90
C PRO A 51 -18.75 0.55 -11.88
N LEU A 52 -18.76 0.18 -10.60
CA LEU A 52 -18.41 1.13 -9.54
C LEU A 52 -16.94 1.55 -9.69
N PRO A 53 -16.62 2.84 -9.57
CA PRO A 53 -15.24 3.31 -9.65
C PRO A 53 -14.41 2.66 -8.53
N ALA A 54 -13.21 2.22 -8.89
CA ALA A 54 -12.28 1.60 -7.93
C ALA A 54 -11.95 2.62 -6.82
N LEU A 55 -12.53 2.42 -5.65
CA LEU A 55 -12.18 3.19 -4.46
C LEU A 55 -10.75 2.83 -4.08
N ASN A 56 -9.80 3.73 -4.31
CA ASN A 56 -8.40 3.53 -3.98
C ASN A 56 -8.22 3.55 -2.45
N ARG A 57 -8.47 2.42 -1.78
CA ARG A 57 -8.51 2.28 -0.32
C ARG A 57 -7.14 2.46 0.35
N PHE A 58 -6.06 2.46 -0.43
CA PHE A 58 -4.69 2.67 0.04
C PHE A 58 -3.99 3.74 -0.83
N PRO A 59 -4.12 5.04 -0.48
CA PRO A 59 -3.50 6.10 -1.26
C PRO A 59 -1.98 5.95 -1.24
N ARG A 60 -1.38 5.70 -2.41
CA ARG A 60 0.08 5.52 -2.56
C ARG A 60 0.86 6.84 -2.65
N MET A 61 0.20 7.99 -2.62
CA MET A 61 0.84 9.29 -2.89
C MET A 61 2.06 9.55 -2.00
N VAL A 62 1.93 9.32 -0.68
CA VAL A 62 3.04 9.53 0.27
C VAL A 62 4.17 8.54 0.02
N GLN A 63 3.84 7.27 -0.25
CA GLN A 63 4.82 6.24 -0.59
C GLN A 63 5.57 6.60 -1.88
N GLU A 64 4.85 6.95 -2.93
CA GLU A 64 5.41 7.33 -4.23
C GLU A 64 6.31 8.56 -4.12
N TYR A 65 5.90 9.55 -3.31
CA TYR A 65 6.73 10.72 -2.99
C TYR A 65 8.07 10.32 -2.35
N PHE A 66 8.06 9.54 -1.27
CA PHE A 66 9.30 9.13 -0.60
C PHE A 66 10.15 8.20 -1.45
N VAL A 67 9.55 7.27 -2.20
CA VAL A 67 10.28 6.44 -3.16
C VAL A 67 10.94 7.30 -4.24
N GLY A 68 10.26 8.34 -4.71
CA GLY A 68 10.85 9.32 -5.64
C GLY A 68 12.09 10.00 -5.05
N GLN A 69 12.01 10.48 -3.81
CA GLN A 69 13.14 11.11 -3.11
C GLN A 69 14.33 10.15 -2.95
N VAL A 70 14.07 8.89 -2.57
CA VAL A 70 15.12 7.86 -2.42
C VAL A 70 15.80 7.57 -3.77
N ARG A 71 15.02 7.42 -4.85
CA ARG A 71 15.55 7.18 -6.21
C ARG A 71 16.43 8.33 -6.69
N GLN A 72 16.02 9.58 -6.44
CA GLN A 72 16.83 10.74 -6.79
C GLN A 72 18.17 10.74 -6.05
N ALA A 73 18.16 10.49 -4.74
CA ALA A 73 19.38 10.42 -3.94
C ALA A 73 20.30 9.27 -4.39
N GLU A 74 19.73 8.11 -4.72
CA GLU A 74 20.46 6.96 -5.26
C GLU A 74 21.12 7.30 -6.61
N GLN A 75 20.38 7.89 -7.54
CA GLN A 75 20.91 8.28 -8.86
C GLN A 75 22.08 9.26 -8.73
N GLN A 76 21.95 10.27 -7.87
CA GLN A 76 23.04 11.20 -7.57
C GLN A 76 24.26 10.48 -7.00
N GLY A 77 24.05 9.58 -6.02
CA GLY A 77 25.11 8.77 -5.43
C GLY A 77 25.80 7.84 -6.43
N ASN A 78 25.05 7.25 -7.35
CA ASN A 78 25.56 6.38 -8.41
C ASN A 78 26.42 7.17 -9.41
N ALA A 79 25.95 8.33 -9.87
CA ALA A 79 26.68 9.18 -10.79
C ALA A 79 28.01 9.67 -10.19
N LEU A 80 28.00 10.11 -8.92
CA LEU A 80 29.22 10.52 -8.22
C LEU A 80 30.25 9.38 -8.13
N ARG A 81 29.81 8.17 -7.79
CA ARG A 81 30.70 7.00 -7.70
C ARG A 81 31.24 6.59 -9.07
N ALA A 82 30.42 6.63 -10.12
CA ALA A 82 30.82 6.30 -11.48
C ALA A 82 31.86 7.29 -12.05
N ALA A 83 31.88 8.52 -11.55
CA ALA A 83 32.84 9.54 -11.96
C ALA A 83 34.23 9.38 -11.31
N LEU A 84 34.37 8.61 -10.22
CA LEU A 84 35.64 8.43 -9.52
C LEU A 84 36.64 7.63 -10.39
N ARG A 85 37.85 8.16 -10.56
CA ARG A 85 38.90 7.54 -11.39
C ARG A 85 40.16 7.21 -10.61
N THR A 86 40.42 7.92 -9.52
CA THR A 86 41.68 7.79 -8.78
C THR A 86 41.47 7.29 -7.35
N LYS A 87 42.52 6.69 -6.78
CA LYS A 87 42.53 6.28 -5.37
C LYS A 87 42.24 7.46 -4.42
N ALA A 88 42.86 8.61 -4.70
CA ALA A 88 42.69 9.81 -3.87
C ALA A 88 41.23 10.31 -3.87
N GLU A 89 40.56 10.29 -5.03
CA GLU A 89 39.13 10.61 -5.15
C GLU A 89 38.25 9.62 -4.38
N ALA A 90 38.54 8.32 -4.48
CA ALA A 90 37.81 7.30 -3.74
C ALA A 90 37.95 7.46 -2.21
N GLU A 91 39.16 7.74 -1.73
CA GLU A 91 39.42 8.01 -0.31
C GLU A 91 38.71 9.29 0.17
N ALA A 92 38.68 10.33 -0.65
CA ALA A 92 37.93 11.56 -0.36
C ALA A 92 36.42 11.29 -0.28
N TYR A 93 35.88 10.49 -1.19
CA TYR A 93 34.48 10.05 -1.16
C TYR A 93 34.16 9.26 0.12
N VAL A 94 35.02 8.32 0.52
CA VAL A 94 34.85 7.54 1.77
C VAL A 94 34.80 8.46 3.00
N ARG A 95 35.70 9.46 3.08
CA ARG A 95 35.65 10.45 4.17
C ARG A 95 34.33 11.21 4.19
N LEU A 96 33.89 11.71 3.03
CA LEU A 96 32.62 12.43 2.90
C LEU A 96 31.42 11.58 3.33
N VAL A 97 31.39 10.29 2.96
CA VAL A 97 30.31 9.37 3.38
C VAL A 97 30.34 9.12 4.88
N ARG A 98 31.51 8.90 5.48
CA ARG A 98 31.66 8.76 6.95
C ARG A 98 31.13 10.00 7.68
N ASP A 99 31.43 11.20 7.19
CA ASP A 99 30.95 12.45 7.78
C ASP A 99 29.43 12.61 7.65
N LYS A 100 28.83 12.16 6.54
CA LYS A 100 27.37 12.13 6.38
C LYS A 100 26.73 11.17 7.38
N ILE A 101 27.28 9.96 7.53
CA ILE A 101 26.80 8.98 8.51
C ILE A 101 26.85 9.58 9.91
N ARG A 102 27.95 10.26 10.30
CA ARG A 102 27.99 10.93 11.60
C ARG A 102 26.90 11.98 11.78
N ARG A 103 26.67 12.81 10.78
CA ARG A 103 25.61 13.84 10.84
C ARG A 103 24.21 13.24 10.99
N CYS A 104 23.95 12.08 10.39
CA CYS A 104 22.66 11.41 10.49
C CYS A 104 22.45 10.70 11.84
N PHE A 105 23.48 10.04 12.36
CA PHE A 105 23.36 9.18 13.55
C PHE A 105 23.85 9.84 14.86
N GLY A 106 24.47 11.02 14.82
CA GLY A 106 24.94 11.75 16.00
C GLY A 106 26.42 11.53 16.31
N PRO A 107 26.89 11.69 17.56
CA PRO A 107 28.22 11.27 18.02
C PRO A 107 28.28 9.78 18.39
N GLU A 108 29.47 9.16 18.37
CA GLU A 108 29.64 7.78 18.84
C GLU A 108 29.38 7.72 20.36
N PRO A 109 28.70 6.67 20.87
CA PRO A 109 28.60 6.47 22.30
C PRO A 109 29.97 6.26 22.93
N GLU A 110 30.07 6.53 24.24
CA GLU A 110 31.30 6.27 24.99
C GLU A 110 31.64 4.77 24.95
N ARG A 111 32.92 4.47 24.70
CA ARG A 111 33.39 3.09 24.67
C ARG A 111 33.37 2.52 26.08
N THR A 112 32.63 1.44 26.25
CA THR A 112 32.52 0.73 27.53
C THR A 112 33.23 -0.62 27.44
N PRO A 113 33.75 -1.16 28.55
CA PRO A 113 34.37 -2.49 28.55
C PRO A 113 33.36 -3.55 28.11
N LEU A 114 33.73 -4.36 27.11
CA LEU A 114 32.83 -5.34 26.49
C LEU A 114 32.36 -6.47 27.44
N ARG A 115 33.16 -6.78 28.48
CA ARG A 115 32.90 -7.86 29.46
C ARG A 115 32.34 -9.15 28.85
N ALA A 116 32.89 -9.56 27.71
CA ALA A 116 32.46 -10.77 27.01
C ALA A 116 32.87 -12.03 27.79
N ARG A 117 31.95 -12.99 27.89
CA ARG A 117 32.20 -14.31 28.47
C ARG A 117 31.56 -15.41 27.62
N THR A 118 32.27 -16.51 27.44
CA THR A 118 31.73 -17.72 26.81
C THR A 118 30.91 -18.48 27.84
N THR A 119 29.64 -18.73 27.54
CA THR A 119 28.67 -19.42 28.40
C THR A 119 28.50 -20.89 28.06
N GLY A 120 28.95 -21.31 26.89
CA GLY A 120 28.92 -22.70 26.47
C GLY A 120 29.48 -22.86 25.07
N VAL A 121 29.83 -24.10 24.75
CA VAL A 121 30.31 -24.50 23.43
C VAL A 121 29.45 -25.65 22.92
N VAL A 122 29.11 -25.60 21.65
CA VAL A 122 28.36 -26.64 20.96
C VAL A 122 29.24 -27.20 19.85
N GLU A 123 29.67 -28.44 20.01
CA GLU A 123 30.51 -29.13 19.03
C GLU A 123 29.68 -29.61 17.83
N ARG A 124 30.22 -29.43 16.62
CA ARG A 124 29.73 -30.00 15.35
C ARG A 124 30.91 -30.65 14.64
N ASP A 125 30.62 -31.46 13.64
CA ASP A 125 31.65 -32.26 12.95
C ASP A 125 32.75 -31.42 12.28
N ALA A 126 32.42 -30.21 11.80
CA ALA A 126 33.35 -29.35 11.05
C ALA A 126 33.64 -27.99 11.71
N TYR A 127 32.91 -27.61 12.77
CA TYR A 127 33.06 -26.33 13.45
C TYR A 127 32.49 -26.41 14.87
N ARG A 128 32.77 -25.41 15.71
CA ARG A 128 32.17 -25.30 17.04
C ARG A 128 31.45 -23.97 17.17
N ILE A 129 30.34 -23.96 17.91
CA ILE A 129 29.58 -22.74 18.16
C ILE A 129 29.82 -22.33 19.61
N GLU A 130 30.49 -21.19 19.82
CA GLU A 130 30.67 -20.61 21.14
C GLU A 130 29.54 -19.61 21.43
N LYS A 131 28.83 -19.82 22.55
CA LYS A 131 27.77 -18.93 23.02
C LYS A 131 28.40 -17.82 23.86
N ILE A 132 28.45 -16.61 23.32
CA ILE A 132 29.07 -15.44 23.97
C ILE A 132 27.98 -14.55 24.55
N LEU A 133 28.11 -14.18 25.82
CA LEU A 133 27.38 -13.06 26.42
C LEU A 133 28.34 -11.90 26.61
N PHE A 134 27.97 -10.71 26.14
CA PHE A 134 28.78 -9.51 26.32
C PHE A 134 27.89 -8.31 26.69
N GLU A 135 28.48 -7.28 27.28
CA GLU A 135 27.82 -6.03 27.59
C GLU A 135 28.00 -5.05 26.43
N SER A 136 26.91 -4.70 25.71
CA SER A 136 26.99 -3.69 24.64
C SER A 136 27.00 -2.26 25.20
N ARG A 137 26.40 -2.10 26.38
CA ARG A 137 26.40 -0.93 27.25
C ARG A 137 26.47 -1.43 28.70
N PRO A 138 26.86 -0.59 29.67
CA PRO A 138 26.85 -0.97 31.08
C PRO A 138 25.49 -1.54 31.46
N ASP A 139 25.50 -2.73 32.07
CA ASP A 139 24.31 -3.45 32.52
C ASP A 139 23.35 -3.88 31.39
N PHE A 140 23.80 -3.89 30.13
CA PHE A 140 23.01 -4.33 28.98
C PHE A 140 23.67 -5.53 28.28
N LEU A 141 23.21 -6.73 28.64
CA LEU A 141 23.72 -7.99 28.09
C LEU A 141 23.12 -8.29 26.72
N VAL A 142 23.99 -8.65 25.78
CA VAL A 142 23.66 -9.11 24.44
C VAL A 142 24.27 -10.49 24.23
N SER A 143 23.49 -11.41 23.66
CA SER A 143 23.93 -12.74 23.26
C SER A 143 24.41 -12.75 21.82
N ALA A 144 25.55 -13.41 21.58
CA ALA A 144 26.08 -13.69 20.25
C ALA A 144 26.54 -15.15 20.15
N ASN A 145 26.55 -15.66 18.92
CA ASN A 145 27.15 -16.96 18.60
C ASN A 145 28.38 -16.69 17.74
N LEU A 146 29.52 -17.22 18.17
CA LEU A 146 30.73 -17.29 17.37
C LEU A 146 30.78 -18.68 16.73
N TYR A 147 30.86 -18.70 15.40
CA TYR A 147 30.93 -19.90 14.58
C TYR A 147 32.38 -20.12 14.10
#